data_AF-A0A7Y8SSC2-F1
#
_entry.id   AF-A0A7Y8SSC2-F1
#
_cell.length_a   1.000
_cell.length_b   1.000
_cell.length_c   1.000
_cell.angle_alpha   90.00
_cell.angle_beta   90.00
_cell.angle_gamma   90.00
#
_symmetry.space_group_name_H-M   'P 1'
#
loop_
_entity.id
_entity.type
_entity.pdbx_description
1 polymer ?
#
loop_
_entity_poly.entity_id
_entity_poly.type
_entity_poly.pdbx_seq_one_letter_code
_entity_poly.pdbx_strand_id
1 'polypeptide(L)'
;MLSFTLDTNCIIDLAENRPPASAVRALSDASAEGRAHVAVVSVSASERQPGDAYLENFGEFKSRLAALKLEHLEVLPTITYWGIGFWGVGLFGGTPEMTARERLIHETLFPTIPFAWSDFAASVGVSSETIKIPEAKRWRNAFCDRQMFWAHDHNSRDVFVTSDENFRKRLGQSQEFSNARIAAPDHAVKLL
;
A
#
# COMPACT_ATOMS: atom_id res chain seq x y z
N MET A 1 21.36 -7.11 1.30
CA MET A 1 20.52 -7.08 2.51
C MET A 1 19.07 -7.09 2.07
N LEU A 2 18.21 -7.89 2.68
CA LEU A 2 16.82 -7.98 2.23
C LEU A 2 16.05 -6.68 2.49
N SER A 3 15.21 -6.33 1.53
CA SER A 3 14.32 -5.19 1.58
C SER A 3 12.86 -5.63 1.69
N PHE A 4 12.14 -5.04 2.65
CA PHE A 4 10.75 -5.33 2.95
C PHE A 4 9.90 -4.09 2.70
N THR A 5 8.69 -4.30 2.20
CA THR A 5 7.65 -3.26 2.09
C THR A 5 6.47 -3.69 2.95
N LEU A 6 6.14 -2.89 3.95
CA LEU A 6 4.99 -3.13 4.82
C LEU A 6 3.72 -2.63 4.14
N ASP A 7 2.69 -3.48 4.10
CA ASP A 7 1.36 -3.04 3.73
C ASP A 7 0.71 -2.16 4.83
N THR A 8 -0.41 -1.51 4.53
CA THR A 8 -1.11 -0.73 5.56
C THR A 8 -1.71 -1.60 6.65
N ASN A 9 -2.07 -2.86 6.35
CA ASN A 9 -2.53 -3.78 7.39
C ASN A 9 -1.43 -4.04 8.43
N CYS A 10 -0.15 -4.03 8.09
CA CYS A 10 0.94 -4.10 9.06
C CYS A 10 0.91 -2.91 10.03
N ILE A 11 0.60 -1.71 9.54
CA ILE A 11 0.48 -0.50 10.37
C ILE A 11 -0.76 -0.60 11.27
N ILE A 12 -1.87 -1.11 10.75
CA ILE A 12 -3.11 -1.35 11.52
C ILE A 12 -2.88 -2.41 12.58
N ASP A 13 -2.23 -3.52 12.24
CA ASP A 13 -1.93 -4.62 13.15
C ASP A 13 -1.07 -4.15 14.33
N LEU A 14 -0.08 -3.28 14.08
CA LEU A 14 0.69 -2.62 15.14
C LEU A 14 -0.16 -1.72 16.02
N ALA A 15 -1.02 -0.88 15.43
CA ALA A 15 -1.84 0.08 16.15
C ALA A 15 -2.89 -0.58 17.05
N GLU A 16 -3.46 -1.69 16.57
CA GLU A 16 -4.48 -2.46 17.30
C GLU A 16 -3.88 -3.61 18.14
N ASN A 17 -2.55 -3.78 18.12
CA ASN A 17 -1.84 -4.87 18.78
C ASN A 17 -2.40 -6.26 18.43
N ARG A 18 -2.70 -6.47 17.14
CA ARG A 18 -3.19 -7.74 16.59
C ARG A 18 -2.06 -8.79 16.56
N PRO A 19 -2.37 -10.10 16.38
CA PRO A 19 -1.36 -11.15 16.40
C PRO A 19 -0.11 -10.91 15.52
N PRO A 20 -0.20 -10.34 14.29
CA PRO A 20 0.98 -10.07 13.46
C PRO A 20 1.90 -8.95 13.98
N ALA A 21 1.45 -8.13 14.94
CA ALA A 21 2.17 -6.96 15.42
C ALA A 21 3.59 -7.27 15.92
N SER A 22 3.79 -8.42 16.58
CA SER A 22 5.11 -8.82 17.08
C SER A 22 6.12 -9.03 15.95
N ALA A 23 5.69 -9.63 14.83
CA ALA A 23 6.53 -9.84 13.67
C ALA A 23 6.84 -8.52 12.95
N VAL A 24 5.85 -7.61 12.84
CA VAL A 24 6.07 -6.27 12.26
C VAL A 24 7.05 -5.45 13.11
N ARG A 25 6.96 -5.49 14.45
CA ARG A 25 7.96 -4.84 15.34
C ARG A 25 9.36 -5.40 15.09
N ALA A 26 9.51 -6.72 15.02
CA ALA A 26 10.81 -7.35 14.78
C ALA A 26 11.44 -6.95 13.42
N LEU A 27 10.63 -6.77 12.37
CA LEU A 27 11.09 -6.21 11.10
C LEU A 27 11.54 -4.75 11.27
N SER A 28 10.77 -3.93 11.98
CA SER A 28 11.14 -2.53 12.27
C SER A 28 12.44 -2.41 13.06
N ASP A 29 12.60 -3.22 14.10
CA ASP A 29 13.80 -3.29 14.94
C ASP A 29 15.01 -3.73 14.11
N ALA A 30 14.85 -4.73 13.23
CA ALA A 30 15.89 -5.15 12.30
C ALA A 30 16.30 -4.03 11.33
N SER A 31 15.37 -3.16 10.94
CA SER A 31 15.70 -1.97 10.14
C SER A 31 16.50 -0.95 10.94
N ALA A 32 16.13 -0.70 12.19
CA ALA A 32 16.86 0.22 13.08
C ALA A 32 18.29 -0.27 13.38
N GLU A 33 18.47 -1.59 13.44
CA GLU A 33 19.76 -2.24 13.65
C GLU A 33 20.58 -2.42 12.35
N GLY A 34 20.06 -2.00 11.20
CA GLY A 34 20.73 -2.14 9.91
C GLY A 34 20.88 -3.59 9.42
N ARG A 35 20.01 -4.49 9.87
CA ARG A 35 19.93 -5.91 9.43
C ARG A 35 18.97 -6.12 8.26
N ALA A 36 18.06 -5.19 8.03
CA ALA A 36 17.13 -5.20 6.90
C ALA A 36 16.84 -3.77 6.41
N HIS A 37 16.32 -3.63 5.20
CA HIS A 37 15.76 -2.37 4.71
C HIS A 37 14.23 -2.44 4.75
N VAL A 38 13.58 -1.81 5.72
CA VAL A 38 12.12 -1.83 5.82
C VAL A 38 11.55 -0.48 5.43
N ALA A 39 10.48 -0.50 4.62
CA ALA A 39 9.78 0.69 4.19
C ALA A 39 8.27 0.55 4.36
N VAL A 40 7.60 1.68 4.51
CA VAL A 40 6.16 1.87 4.37
C VAL A 40 5.87 2.61 3.06
N VAL A 41 4.62 2.73 2.64
CA VAL A 41 4.27 3.38 1.38
C VAL A 41 3.39 4.61 1.64
N SER A 42 3.57 5.66 0.85
CA SER A 42 2.88 6.94 1.07
C SER A 42 1.35 6.85 0.97
N VAL A 43 0.81 5.93 0.15
CA VAL A 43 -0.63 5.75 -0.02
C VAL A 43 -1.33 5.21 1.23
N SER A 44 -0.59 4.63 2.18
CA SER A 44 -1.13 4.26 3.51
C SER A 44 -1.68 5.46 4.28
N ALA A 45 -1.24 6.69 3.95
CA ALA A 45 -1.82 7.91 4.49
C ALA A 45 -3.26 8.18 3.97
N SER A 46 -3.59 7.69 2.78
CA SER A 46 -4.88 7.91 2.10
C SER A 46 -5.94 6.87 2.49
N GLU A 47 -5.59 5.89 3.34
CA GLU A 47 -6.51 4.89 3.86
C GLU A 47 -7.45 5.42 4.95
N ARG A 48 -8.56 4.70 5.11
CA ARG A 48 -9.55 5.00 6.14
C ARG A 48 -8.93 4.80 7.53
N GLN A 49 -9.12 5.79 8.38
CA GLN A 49 -8.79 5.71 9.79
C GLN A 49 -9.93 5.02 10.56
N PRO A 50 -9.67 4.52 11.78
CA PRO A 50 -10.73 4.10 12.69
C PRO A 50 -11.81 5.20 12.82
N GLY A 51 -13.08 4.82 12.72
CA GLY A 51 -14.20 5.78 12.70
C GLY A 51 -14.53 6.37 11.33
N ASP A 52 -14.05 5.76 10.23
CA ASP A 52 -14.38 6.10 8.85
C ASP A 52 -13.88 7.48 8.37
N ALA A 53 -12.98 8.12 9.11
CA ALA A 53 -12.31 9.36 8.73
C ALA A 53 -11.13 9.14 7.76
N TYR A 54 -10.70 10.20 7.08
CA TYR A 54 -9.45 10.24 6.31
C TYR A 54 -8.50 11.25 6.96
N LEU A 55 -7.20 11.02 6.87
CA LEU A 55 -6.21 12.01 7.33
C LEU A 55 -6.35 13.31 6.53
N GLU A 56 -6.24 14.45 7.19
CA GLU A 56 -6.38 15.76 6.55
C GLU A 56 -5.07 16.19 5.88
N ASN A 57 -3.94 15.72 6.40
CA ASN A 57 -2.62 16.04 5.88
C ASN A 57 -1.61 14.90 6.13
N PHE A 58 -0.52 14.93 5.38
CA PHE A 58 0.55 13.92 5.50
C PHE A 58 1.34 14.02 6.82
N GLY A 59 1.28 15.15 7.53
CA GLY A 59 1.89 15.32 8.84
C GLY A 59 1.30 14.35 9.87
N GLU A 60 -0.01 14.16 9.85
CA GLU A 60 -0.71 13.20 10.71
C GLU A 60 -0.25 11.76 10.46
N PHE A 61 0.03 11.40 9.21
CA PHE A 61 0.59 10.08 8.89
C PHE A 61 1.98 9.91 9.51
N LYS A 62 2.85 10.92 9.42
CA LYS A 62 4.17 10.87 10.09
C LYS A 62 4.06 10.79 11.60
N SER A 63 3.13 11.53 12.21
CA SER A 63 2.85 11.43 13.65
C SER A 63 2.35 10.05 14.05
N ARG A 64 1.52 9.42 13.21
CA ARG A 64 1.07 8.03 13.40
C ARG A 64 2.24 7.05 13.33
N LEU A 65 3.13 7.19 12.35
CA LEU A 65 4.33 6.34 12.27
C LEU A 65 5.22 6.51 13.51
N ALA A 66 5.42 7.74 13.98
CA ALA A 66 6.19 8.02 15.20
C ALA A 66 5.56 7.38 16.45
N ALA A 67 4.24 7.47 16.60
CA ALA A 67 3.53 6.82 17.71
C ALA A 67 3.68 5.29 17.69
N LEU A 68 3.92 4.70 16.52
CA LEU A 68 4.14 3.26 16.32
C LEU A 68 5.61 2.86 16.27
N LYS A 69 6.55 3.80 16.49
CA LYS A 69 8.00 3.59 16.36
C LYS A 69 8.42 3.12 14.97
N LEU A 70 7.86 3.74 13.94
CA LEU A 70 8.12 3.47 12.52
C LEU A 70 8.67 4.70 11.78
N GLU A 71 8.92 5.81 12.46
CA GLU A 71 9.35 7.08 11.85
C GLU A 71 10.73 7.02 11.18
N HIS A 72 11.55 6.05 11.55
CA HIS A 72 12.86 5.79 10.95
C HIS A 72 12.76 5.00 9.63
N LEU A 73 11.59 4.43 9.32
CA LEU A 73 11.39 3.68 8.09
C LEU A 73 11.31 4.60 6.89
N GLU A 74 11.84 4.14 5.77
CA GLU A 74 11.67 4.81 4.48
C GLU A 74 10.19 4.85 4.09
N VAL A 75 9.74 5.97 3.53
CA VAL A 75 8.40 6.08 2.94
C VAL A 75 8.54 6.07 1.43
N LEU A 76 8.05 4.99 0.79
CA LEU A 76 8.07 4.87 -0.66
C LEU A 76 7.00 5.76 -1.30
N PRO A 77 7.37 6.59 -2.28
CA PRO A 77 6.40 7.41 -2.99
C PRO A 77 5.57 6.54 -3.94
N THR A 78 4.30 6.92 -4.12
CA THR A 78 3.39 6.33 -5.11
C THR A 78 3.14 7.28 -6.27
N ILE A 79 2.46 6.83 -7.33
CA ILE A 79 1.98 7.75 -8.38
C ILE A 79 0.95 8.69 -7.76
N THR A 80 1.10 10.00 -7.97
CA THR A 80 0.15 10.98 -7.44
C THR A 80 -1.07 11.10 -8.35
N TYR A 81 -2.25 10.85 -7.78
CA TYR A 81 -3.53 11.13 -8.42
C TYR A 81 -4.23 12.30 -7.74
N TRP A 82 -4.80 13.18 -8.57
CA TRP A 82 -5.56 14.33 -8.09
C TRP A 82 -6.74 13.88 -7.22
N GLY A 83 -6.90 14.52 -6.05
CA GLY A 83 -7.97 14.20 -5.11
C GLY A 83 -7.76 12.97 -4.22
N ILE A 84 -6.66 12.22 -4.38
CA ILE A 84 -6.36 11.02 -3.57
C ILE A 84 -5.01 11.10 -2.86
N GLY A 85 -3.96 11.53 -3.56
CA GLY A 85 -2.61 11.63 -3.00
C GLY A 85 -2.38 12.90 -2.18
N PHE A 86 -1.37 12.88 -1.32
CA PHE A 86 -0.85 14.07 -0.65
C PHE A 86 0.24 14.72 -1.50
N TRP A 87 0.09 16.01 -1.77
CA TRP A 87 1.06 16.79 -2.53
C TRP A 87 2.44 16.81 -1.84
N GLY A 88 3.50 16.70 -2.64
CA GLY A 88 4.89 16.74 -2.17
C GLY A 88 5.46 15.39 -1.69
N VAL A 89 4.69 14.31 -1.80
CA VAL A 89 5.12 12.96 -1.36
C VAL A 89 5.11 11.94 -2.50
N GLY A 90 4.22 12.09 -3.49
CA GLY A 90 4.16 11.16 -4.62
C GLY A 90 4.91 11.65 -5.86
N LEU A 91 5.04 10.75 -6.82
CA LEU A 91 5.66 10.99 -8.12
C LEU A 91 4.64 11.71 -9.03
N PHE A 92 5.05 12.85 -9.57
CA PHE A 92 4.24 13.62 -10.53
C PHE A 92 4.26 12.95 -11.90
N GLY A 93 3.07 12.71 -12.46
CA GLY A 93 2.91 12.23 -13.84
C GLY A 93 3.62 10.90 -14.06
N GLY A 94 2.93 9.79 -13.79
CA GLY A 94 3.45 8.48 -14.18
C GLY A 94 3.78 8.50 -15.67
N THR A 95 4.98 8.08 -16.05
CA THR A 95 5.30 7.85 -17.46
C THR A 95 4.30 6.82 -18.03
N PRO A 96 4.16 6.70 -19.36
CA PRO A 96 3.34 5.65 -19.95
C PRO A 96 3.65 4.26 -19.39
N GLU A 97 4.92 3.98 -19.11
CA GLU A 97 5.40 2.72 -18.52
C GLU A 97 4.94 2.55 -17.07
N MET A 98 5.05 3.61 -16.25
CA MET A 98 4.57 3.58 -14.86
C MET A 98 3.07 3.32 -14.78
N THR A 99 2.31 4.00 -15.66
CA THR A 99 0.85 3.87 -15.73
C THR A 99 0.43 2.51 -16.28
N ALA A 100 1.15 1.98 -17.28
CA ALA A 100 0.91 0.64 -17.81
C ALA A 100 1.18 -0.44 -16.76
N ARG A 101 2.26 -0.29 -15.97
CA ARG A 101 2.58 -1.22 -14.87
C ARG A 101 1.53 -1.15 -13.77
N GLU A 102 1.08 0.03 -13.38
CA GLU A 102 -0.03 0.19 -12.42
C GLU A 102 -1.31 -0.48 -12.92
N ARG A 103 -1.66 -0.28 -14.20
CA ARG A 103 -2.84 -0.90 -14.81
C ARG A 103 -2.76 -2.42 -14.77
N LEU A 104 -1.61 -2.99 -15.11
CA LEU A 104 -1.40 -4.44 -15.04
C LEU A 104 -1.61 -4.96 -13.62
N ILE A 105 -1.03 -4.29 -12.61
CA ILE A 105 -1.23 -4.64 -11.19
C ILE A 105 -2.72 -4.59 -10.82
N HIS A 106 -3.42 -3.52 -11.23
CA HIS A 106 -4.85 -3.36 -10.96
C HIS A 106 -5.67 -4.48 -11.57
N GLU A 107 -5.46 -4.79 -12.85
CA GLU A 107 -6.24 -5.79 -13.58
C GLU A 107 -5.99 -7.19 -13.02
N THR A 108 -4.79 -7.48 -12.53
CA THR A 108 -4.49 -8.75 -11.84
C THR A 108 -5.15 -8.84 -10.47
N LEU A 109 -5.05 -7.79 -9.63
CA LEU A 109 -5.60 -7.80 -8.27
C LEU A 109 -7.13 -7.68 -8.25
N PHE A 110 -7.69 -6.87 -9.15
CA PHE A 110 -9.07 -6.40 -9.13
C PHE A 110 -9.75 -6.47 -10.51
N PRO A 111 -9.83 -7.65 -11.15
CA PRO A 111 -10.30 -7.79 -12.53
C PRO A 111 -11.76 -7.36 -12.77
N THR A 112 -12.55 -7.17 -11.70
CA THR A 112 -13.97 -6.77 -11.77
C THR A 112 -14.23 -5.34 -11.32
N ILE A 113 -13.17 -4.58 -10.98
CA ILE A 113 -13.27 -3.17 -10.58
C ILE A 113 -12.69 -2.35 -11.74
N PRO A 114 -13.42 -1.40 -12.33
CA PRO A 114 -12.85 -0.51 -13.33
C PRO A 114 -11.59 0.22 -12.84
N PHE A 115 -10.58 0.32 -13.71
CA PHE A 115 -9.31 0.97 -13.37
C PHE A 115 -9.50 2.46 -13.05
N ALA A 116 -10.24 3.17 -13.90
CA ALA A 116 -10.51 4.59 -13.75
C ALA A 116 -11.68 4.86 -12.79
N TRP A 117 -11.57 5.90 -11.98
CA TRP A 117 -12.64 6.33 -11.08
C TRP A 117 -13.92 6.70 -11.83
N SER A 118 -13.82 7.38 -12.98
CA SER A 118 -14.97 7.76 -13.80
C SER A 118 -15.81 6.54 -14.22
N ASP A 119 -15.15 5.46 -14.61
CA ASP A 119 -15.80 4.24 -15.08
C ASP A 119 -16.45 3.49 -13.91
N PHE A 120 -15.77 3.45 -12.76
CA PHE A 120 -16.35 2.90 -11.54
C PHE A 120 -17.56 3.72 -11.08
N ALA A 121 -17.45 5.05 -11.04
CA ALA A 121 -18.51 5.95 -10.63
C ALA A 121 -19.76 5.78 -11.50
N ALA A 122 -19.59 5.70 -12.83
CA ALA A 122 -20.67 5.39 -13.76
C ALA A 122 -21.32 4.02 -13.47
N SER A 123 -20.51 3.00 -13.16
CA SER A 123 -21.02 1.64 -12.86
C SER A 123 -21.86 1.55 -11.58
N VAL A 124 -21.71 2.49 -10.64
CA VAL A 124 -22.47 2.55 -9.38
C VAL A 124 -23.45 3.73 -9.33
N GLY A 125 -23.62 4.48 -10.43
CA GLY A 125 -24.61 5.55 -10.55
C GLY A 125 -24.30 6.82 -9.76
N VAL A 126 -23.02 7.16 -9.55
CA VAL A 126 -22.59 8.37 -8.81
C VAL A 126 -21.78 9.32 -9.69
N SER A 127 -21.71 10.60 -9.29
CA SER A 127 -20.86 11.60 -9.96
C SER A 127 -19.38 11.27 -9.81
N SER A 128 -18.61 11.40 -10.88
CA SER A 128 -17.16 11.25 -10.85
C SER A 128 -16.42 12.45 -10.24
N GLU A 129 -17.12 13.55 -9.96
CA GLU A 129 -16.53 14.77 -9.39
C GLU A 129 -16.15 14.61 -7.90
N THR A 130 -16.74 13.65 -7.20
CA THR A 130 -16.47 13.41 -5.77
C THR A 130 -16.08 11.97 -5.50
N ILE A 131 -14.88 11.78 -4.94
CA ILE A 131 -14.36 10.44 -4.56
C ILE A 131 -14.48 10.14 -3.05
N LYS A 132 -14.81 11.15 -2.23
CA LYS A 132 -14.97 11.00 -0.77
C LYS A 132 -16.41 10.65 -0.37
N ILE A 133 -16.98 9.62 -1.02
CA ILE A 133 -18.34 9.11 -0.76
C ILE A 133 -18.30 7.61 -0.39
N PRO A 134 -19.30 7.09 0.35
CA PRO A 134 -19.35 5.68 0.74
C PRO A 134 -19.26 4.70 -0.44
N GLU A 135 -19.90 5.02 -1.57
CA GLU A 135 -19.94 4.20 -2.79
C GLU A 135 -18.54 4.03 -3.41
N ALA A 136 -17.66 5.01 -3.22
CA ALA A 136 -16.28 4.98 -3.71
C ALA A 136 -15.39 4.02 -2.91
N LYS A 137 -15.84 3.51 -1.76
CA LYS A 137 -15.02 2.70 -0.84
C LYS A 137 -14.32 1.54 -1.53
N ARG A 138 -15.07 0.77 -2.34
CA ARG A 138 -14.52 -0.42 -3.03
C ARG A 138 -13.42 -0.03 -4.02
N TRP A 139 -13.62 1.04 -4.79
CA TRP A 139 -12.62 1.52 -5.74
C TRP A 139 -11.40 2.11 -5.03
N ARG A 140 -11.61 2.88 -3.95
CA ARG A 140 -10.52 3.49 -3.18
C ARG A 140 -9.62 2.47 -2.51
N ASN A 141 -10.20 1.40 -1.95
CA ASN A 141 -9.41 0.31 -1.40
C ASN A 141 -8.55 -0.34 -2.50
N ALA A 142 -9.15 -0.68 -3.65
CA ALA A 142 -8.42 -1.21 -4.79
C ALA A 142 -7.32 -0.26 -5.30
N PHE A 143 -7.58 1.05 -5.29
CA PHE A 143 -6.60 2.08 -5.62
C PHE A 143 -5.43 2.10 -4.63
N CYS A 144 -5.69 2.03 -3.32
CA CYS A 144 -4.63 2.00 -2.32
C CYS A 144 -3.79 0.73 -2.50
N ASP A 145 -4.43 -0.43 -2.55
CA ASP A 145 -3.78 -1.74 -2.68
C ASP A 145 -2.89 -1.84 -3.93
N ARG A 146 -3.37 -1.37 -5.10
CA ARG A 146 -2.55 -1.37 -6.32
C ARG A 146 -1.36 -0.42 -6.21
N GLN A 147 -1.53 0.74 -5.57
CA GLN A 147 -0.45 1.71 -5.38
C GLN A 147 0.59 1.22 -4.36
N MET A 148 0.15 0.48 -3.34
CA MET A 148 1.02 -0.20 -2.38
C MET A 148 1.97 -1.17 -3.09
N PHE A 149 1.40 -2.08 -3.90
CA PHE A 149 2.21 -3.05 -4.61
C PHE A 149 3.01 -2.42 -5.76
N TRP A 150 2.47 -1.41 -6.43
CA TRP A 150 3.21 -0.64 -7.43
C TRP A 150 4.47 -0.01 -6.85
N ALA A 151 4.42 0.60 -5.66
CA ALA A 151 5.59 1.19 -5.04
C ALA A 151 6.64 0.15 -4.65
N HIS A 152 6.20 -1.02 -4.18
CA HIS A 152 7.06 -2.16 -3.91
C HIS A 152 7.81 -2.63 -5.18
N ASP A 153 7.06 -2.88 -6.24
CA ASP A 153 7.56 -3.37 -7.54
C ASP A 153 8.47 -2.33 -8.21
N HIS A 154 8.07 -1.07 -8.24
CA HIS A 154 8.82 0.04 -8.82
C HIS A 154 10.19 0.24 -8.17
N ASN A 155 10.27 0.06 -6.83
CA ASN A 155 11.51 0.15 -6.09
C ASN A 155 12.29 -1.17 -6.03
N SER A 156 11.88 -2.19 -6.79
CA SER A 156 12.55 -3.51 -6.88
C SER A 156 12.85 -4.14 -5.51
N ARG A 157 11.89 -4.03 -4.57
CA ARG A 157 12.09 -4.54 -3.20
C ARG A 157 11.87 -6.04 -3.14
N ASP A 158 12.52 -6.69 -2.18
CA ASP A 158 12.60 -8.16 -2.15
C ASP A 158 11.32 -8.81 -1.63
N VAL A 159 10.67 -8.24 -0.60
CA VAL A 159 9.52 -8.88 0.06
C VAL A 159 8.38 -7.88 0.28
N PHE A 160 7.21 -8.15 -0.31
CA PHE A 160 5.96 -7.46 0.02
C PHE A 160 5.31 -8.15 1.22
N VAL A 161 5.18 -7.43 2.34
CA VAL A 161 4.69 -7.97 3.61
C VAL A 161 3.23 -7.60 3.79
N THR A 162 2.34 -8.60 3.75
CA THR A 162 0.89 -8.39 3.85
C THR A 162 0.19 -9.62 4.43
N SER A 163 -0.83 -9.35 5.26
CA SER A 163 -1.77 -10.38 5.73
C SER A 163 -2.93 -10.60 4.74
N ASP A 164 -3.09 -9.74 3.72
CA ASP A 164 -4.14 -9.88 2.72
C ASP A 164 -3.78 -10.98 1.70
N GLU A 165 -4.57 -12.04 1.72
CA GLU A 165 -4.39 -13.17 0.82
C GLU A 165 -4.67 -12.83 -0.64
N ASN A 166 -5.38 -11.75 -0.95
CA ASN A 166 -5.68 -11.38 -2.33
C ASN A 166 -4.40 -11.14 -3.13
N PHE A 167 -3.40 -10.48 -2.54
CA PHE A 167 -2.09 -10.28 -3.17
C PHE A 167 -1.43 -11.63 -3.52
N ARG A 168 -1.35 -12.56 -2.57
CA ARG A 168 -0.76 -13.89 -2.80
C ARG A 168 -1.55 -14.71 -3.83
N LYS A 169 -2.88 -14.71 -3.73
CA LYS A 169 -3.75 -15.51 -4.61
C LYS A 169 -3.75 -14.99 -6.04
N ARG A 170 -3.73 -13.67 -6.25
CA ARG A 170 -3.82 -13.05 -7.57
C ARG A 170 -2.45 -12.86 -8.21
N LEU A 171 -1.52 -12.21 -7.52
CA LEU A 171 -0.19 -11.92 -8.07
C LEU A 171 0.68 -13.16 -8.10
N GLY A 172 0.61 -14.03 -7.08
CA GLY A 172 1.38 -15.27 -7.04
C GLY A 172 0.99 -16.30 -8.10
N GLN A 173 -0.15 -16.12 -8.78
CA GLN A 173 -0.60 -16.94 -9.91
C GLN A 173 -0.31 -16.30 -11.28
N SER A 174 0.14 -15.05 -11.31
CA SER A 174 0.41 -14.31 -12.55
C SER A 174 1.88 -14.46 -12.94
N GLN A 175 2.10 -14.82 -14.21
CA GLN A 175 3.45 -14.98 -14.75
C GLN A 175 4.23 -13.66 -14.71
N GLU A 176 3.54 -12.55 -14.89
CA GLU A 176 4.04 -11.17 -14.88
C GLU A 176 4.57 -10.72 -13.51
N PHE A 177 4.17 -11.41 -12.44
CA PHE A 177 4.59 -11.18 -11.05
C PHE A 177 5.26 -12.40 -10.42
N SER A 178 5.73 -13.35 -11.22
CA SER A 178 6.40 -14.58 -10.75
C SER A 178 7.63 -14.34 -9.87
N ASN A 179 8.28 -13.17 -10.02
CA ASN A 179 9.43 -12.77 -9.20
C ASN A 179 9.02 -12.07 -7.89
N ALA A 180 7.75 -11.70 -7.73
CA ALA A 180 7.29 -10.99 -6.54
C ALA A 180 7.19 -11.96 -5.37
N ARG A 181 7.95 -11.71 -4.31
CA ARG A 181 7.87 -12.49 -3.08
C ARG A 181 6.93 -11.80 -2.11
N ILE A 182 5.79 -12.44 -1.86
CA ILE A 182 4.73 -11.93 -0.99
C ILE A 182 4.63 -12.83 0.24
N ALA A 183 4.76 -12.25 1.43
CA ALA A 183 4.80 -12.99 2.69
C ALA A 183 3.90 -12.35 3.75
N ALA A 184 3.26 -13.19 4.56
CA ALA A 184 2.65 -12.73 5.81
C ALA A 184 3.74 -12.28 6.80
N PRO A 185 3.44 -11.39 7.76
CA PRO A 185 4.46 -10.85 8.67
C PRO A 185 5.27 -11.92 9.43
N ASP A 186 4.61 -12.97 9.90
CA ASP A 186 5.22 -14.09 10.63
C ASP A 186 6.14 -14.97 9.77
N HIS A 187 5.93 -14.99 8.45
CA HIS A 187 6.83 -15.59 7.49
C HIS A 187 7.95 -14.64 7.09
N ALA A 188 7.66 -13.35 6.90
CA ALA A 188 8.64 -12.34 6.52
C ALA A 188 9.75 -12.19 7.57
N VAL A 189 9.40 -12.19 8.86
CA VAL A 189 10.38 -12.07 9.96
C VAL A 189 11.36 -13.24 10.01
N LYS A 190 10.98 -14.43 9.54
CA LYS A 190 11.87 -15.61 9.47
C LYS A 190 12.93 -15.50 8.37
N LEU A 191 12.89 -14.44 7.56
CA LEU A 191 13.83 -14.17 6.49
C LEU A 191 14.96 -13.21 6.90
N LEU A 192 14.85 -12.59 8.08
CA LEU A 192 15.91 -11.80 8.71
C LEU A 192 17.14 -12.67 8.99
#